data_AF-A0A0A9XF75-F1
#
_entry.id   AF-A0A0A9XF75-F1
#
_cell.length_a   1.000
_cell.length_b   1.000
_cell.length_c   1.000
_cell.angle_alpha   90.00
_cell.angle_beta   90.00
_cell.angle_gamma   90.00
#
_symmetry.space_group_name_H-M   'P 1'
#
loop_
_entity.id
_entity.type
_entity.pdbx_description
1 polymer ?
#
loop_
_entity_poly.entity_id
_entity_poly.type
_entity_poly.pdbx_seq_one_letter_code
_entity_poly.pdbx_strand_id
1 'polypeptide(L)'
;HHTTDPTSIMNDIKALGFEPQQAIPALHPVTKKPMPLFFVDLKPNSKNAEVYNINRLGNAVIKIEPPKPKRSVIQCTKCQAYGHSKNYCHRSPLCVKCDGQHSSESCTKQTNTPPVCTNCKGSHTANYRGCPIHLNLQKTRSHNRNNPEQPMNSVPQFQLSQTNFPSISRAPEINTNM
;
A
#
# COMPACT_ATOMS: atom_id res chain seq x y z
N HIS A 1 -27.56 19.35 -6.26
CA HIS A 1 -27.41 17.97 -5.78
C HIS A 1 -27.30 18.01 -4.26
N HIS A 2 -28.26 17.42 -3.57
CA HIS A 2 -28.22 17.31 -2.11
C HIS A 2 -27.18 16.26 -1.74
N THR A 3 -26.13 16.66 -1.03
CA THR A 3 -25.13 15.75 -0.48
C THR A 3 -25.73 15.11 0.76
N THR A 4 -25.83 13.78 0.81
CA THR A 4 -26.21 13.07 2.03
C THR A 4 -25.18 13.36 3.12
N ASP A 5 -25.64 13.82 4.28
CA ASP A 5 -24.77 14.11 5.43
C ASP A 5 -24.17 12.78 5.97
N PRO A 6 -22.83 12.66 6.06
CA PRO A 6 -22.19 11.47 6.62
C PRO A 6 -22.68 11.12 8.02
N THR A 7 -23.06 12.11 8.84
CA THR A 7 -23.59 11.89 10.18
C THR A 7 -24.90 11.11 10.16
N SER A 8 -25.77 11.38 9.18
CA SER A 8 -27.02 10.62 9.01
C SER A 8 -26.75 9.15 8.74
N ILE A 9 -25.76 8.85 7.90
CA ILE A 9 -25.36 7.46 7.58
C ILE A 9 -24.85 6.75 8.83
N MET A 10 -24.03 7.43 9.64
CA MET A 10 -23.53 6.88 10.90
C MET A 10 -24.68 6.58 11.87
N ASN A 11 -25.66 7.47 11.98
CA ASN A 11 -26.81 7.26 12.87
C ASN A 11 -27.68 6.08 12.41
N ASP A 12 -27.94 5.95 11.11
CA ASP A 12 -28.71 4.83 10.57
C ASP A 12 -28.01 3.49 10.81
N ILE A 13 -26.70 3.42 10.55
CA ILE A 13 -25.89 2.22 10.80
C ILE A 13 -25.86 1.90 12.31
N LYS A 14 -25.79 2.92 13.17
CA LYS A 14 -25.85 2.76 14.62
C LYS A 14 -27.21 2.26 15.11
N ALA A 15 -28.30 2.75 14.53
CA ALA A 15 -29.67 2.30 14.83
C ALA A 15 -29.89 0.82 14.47
N LEU A 16 -29.15 0.31 13.47
CA LEU A 16 -29.14 -1.10 13.09
C LEU A 16 -28.25 -1.98 14.00
N GLY A 17 -27.66 -1.40 15.06
CA GLY A 17 -26.90 -2.15 16.07
C GLY A 17 -25.40 -2.29 15.77
N PHE A 18 -24.86 -1.53 14.82
CA PHE A 18 -23.42 -1.50 14.52
C PHE A 18 -22.73 -0.29 15.17
N GLU A 19 -21.41 -0.31 15.24
CA GLU A 19 -20.62 0.79 15.81
C GLU A 19 -19.75 1.47 14.74
N PRO A 20 -20.30 2.42 13.96
CA PRO A 20 -19.51 3.17 12.98
C PRO A 20 -18.58 4.15 13.68
N GLN A 21 -17.31 4.13 13.28
CA GLN A 21 -16.29 5.06 13.76
C GLN A 21 -16.22 6.31 12.88
N GLN A 22 -16.34 6.14 11.56
CA GLN A 22 -16.37 7.26 10.63
C GLN A 22 -17.10 6.90 9.34
N ALA A 23 -17.68 7.92 8.69
CA ALA A 23 -18.21 7.85 7.34
C ALA A 23 -17.60 8.98 6.50
N ILE A 24 -17.00 8.65 5.35
CA ILE A 24 -16.27 9.57 4.49
C ILE A 24 -16.90 9.55 3.09
N PRO A 25 -17.39 10.68 2.55
CA PRO A 25 -17.90 10.72 1.19
C PRO A 25 -16.77 10.51 0.18
N ALA A 26 -16.98 9.62 -0.78
CA ALA A 26 -16.07 9.48 -1.90
C ALA A 26 -16.21 10.70 -2.83
N LEU A 27 -15.08 11.23 -3.29
CA LEU A 27 -15.05 12.36 -4.20
C LEU A 27 -14.67 11.90 -5.61
N HIS A 28 -15.27 12.52 -6.62
CA HIS A 28 -14.89 12.32 -8.00
C HIS A 28 -13.40 12.71 -8.17
N PRO A 29 -12.53 11.85 -8.75
CA PRO A 29 -11.08 12.06 -8.72
C PRO A 29 -10.60 13.38 -9.34
N VAL A 30 -11.28 13.82 -10.41
CA VAL A 30 -10.95 15.06 -11.14
C VAL A 30 -11.70 16.26 -10.56
N THR A 31 -13.03 16.29 -10.70
CA THR A 31 -13.88 17.44 -10.31
C THR A 31 -14.00 17.67 -8.80
N LYS A 32 -13.55 16.74 -7.96
CA LYS A 32 -13.67 16.76 -6.49
C LYS A 32 -15.09 16.88 -5.95
N LYS A 33 -16.10 16.68 -6.80
CA LYS A 33 -17.51 16.68 -6.40
C LYS A 33 -17.85 15.39 -5.62
N PRO A 34 -18.69 15.46 -4.57
CA PRO A 34 -19.15 14.27 -3.85
C PRO A 34 -19.86 13.28 -4.77
N MET A 35 -19.57 11.99 -4.57
CA MET A 35 -20.25 10.87 -5.22
C MET A 35 -21.28 10.26 -4.27
N PRO A 36 -22.30 9.55 -4.78
CA PRO A 36 -23.22 8.75 -3.96
C PRO A 36 -22.55 7.46 -3.47
N LEU A 37 -21.34 7.57 -2.93
CA LEU A 37 -20.51 6.49 -2.41
C LEU A 37 -19.84 6.98 -1.15
N PHE A 38 -19.85 6.15 -0.10
CA PHE A 38 -19.26 6.46 1.19
C PHE A 38 -18.33 5.33 1.64
N PHE A 39 -17.23 5.69 2.27
CA PHE A 39 -16.38 4.75 3.01
C PHE A 39 -16.77 4.80 4.47
N VAL A 40 -17.14 3.66 5.03
CA VAL A 40 -17.54 3.54 6.44
C VAL A 40 -16.57 2.60 7.14
N ASP A 41 -15.99 3.08 8.22
CA ASP A 41 -15.17 2.24 9.10
C ASP A 41 -15.99 1.87 10.33
N LEU A 42 -16.05 0.58 10.61
CA LEU A 42 -16.69 0.01 11.79
C LEU A 42 -15.64 -0.39 12.82
N LYS A 43 -15.97 -0.26 14.09
CA LYS A 43 -15.17 -0.89 15.15
C LYS A 43 -15.19 -2.41 15.00
N PRO A 44 -14.09 -3.12 15.32
CA PRO A 44 -14.07 -4.59 15.27
C PRO A 44 -15.17 -5.20 16.15
N ASN A 45 -16.04 -6.00 15.54
CA ASN A 45 -17.13 -6.72 16.22
C ASN A 45 -17.43 -8.01 15.45
N SER A 46 -17.81 -9.08 16.15
CA SER A 46 -18.20 -10.36 15.54
C SER A 46 -19.41 -10.23 14.61
N LYS A 47 -20.32 -9.29 14.89
CA LYS A 47 -21.52 -9.04 14.09
C LYS A 47 -21.26 -8.29 12.78
N ASN A 48 -20.07 -7.73 12.58
CA ASN A 48 -19.81 -6.88 11.41
C ASN A 48 -20.01 -7.58 10.05
N ALA A 49 -19.95 -8.91 9.99
CA ALA A 49 -20.27 -9.64 8.78
C ALA A 49 -21.73 -9.43 8.32
N GLU A 50 -22.64 -9.19 9.25
CA GLU A 50 -24.07 -9.00 8.97
C GLU A 50 -24.36 -7.64 8.30
N VAL A 51 -23.43 -6.68 8.37
CA VAL A 51 -23.60 -5.35 7.76
C VAL A 51 -23.82 -5.45 6.25
N TYR A 52 -23.26 -6.47 5.60
CA TYR A 52 -23.40 -6.69 4.15
C TYR A 52 -24.81 -7.11 3.73
N ASN A 53 -25.66 -7.52 4.68
CA ASN A 53 -27.06 -7.86 4.42
C ASN A 53 -27.98 -6.62 4.37
N ILE A 54 -27.49 -5.45 4.80
CA ILE A 54 -28.26 -4.20 4.79
C ILE A 54 -28.38 -3.70 3.34
N ASN A 55 -29.62 -3.52 2.89
CA ASN A 55 -29.94 -3.04 1.55
C ASN A 55 -30.65 -1.67 1.54
N ARG A 56 -30.96 -1.11 2.72
CA ARG A 56 -31.60 0.20 2.86
C ARG A 56 -31.03 0.95 4.07
N LEU A 57 -30.78 2.24 3.89
CA LEU A 57 -30.52 3.19 4.97
C LEU A 57 -31.40 4.41 4.72
N GLY A 58 -32.20 4.80 5.72
CA GLY A 58 -33.26 5.80 5.55
C GLY A 58 -34.17 5.48 4.36
N ASN A 59 -34.33 6.45 3.46
CA ASN A 59 -35.11 6.32 2.22
C ASN A 59 -34.29 5.82 1.00
N ALA A 60 -32.99 5.56 1.17
CA ALA A 60 -32.11 5.13 0.10
C ALA A 60 -32.01 3.60 0.03
N VAL A 61 -32.07 3.06 -1.19
CA VAL A 61 -31.66 1.67 -1.47
C VAL A 61 -30.14 1.68 -1.71
N ILE A 62 -29.42 0.85 -0.96
CA ILE A 62 -27.96 0.82 -0.96
C ILE A 62 -27.43 -0.60 -1.15
N LYS A 63 -26.14 -0.69 -1.46
CA LYS A 63 -25.38 -1.94 -1.43
C LYS A 63 -24.08 -1.71 -0.67
N ILE A 64 -23.84 -2.50 0.35
CA ILE A 64 -22.59 -2.47 1.12
C ILE A 64 -21.66 -3.53 0.56
N GLU A 65 -20.45 -3.13 0.17
CA GLU A 65 -19.40 -4.03 -0.34
C GLU A 65 -18.14 -3.88 0.52
N PRO A 66 -17.37 -4.96 0.72
CA PRO A 66 -16.04 -4.84 1.34
C PRO A 66 -15.13 -3.94 0.47
N PRO A 67 -14.19 -3.20 1.09
CA PRO A 67 -13.25 -2.37 0.35
C PRO A 67 -12.50 -3.18 -0.71
N LYS A 68 -12.55 -2.72 -1.96
CA LYS A 68 -11.87 -3.40 -3.06
C LYS A 68 -10.35 -3.28 -2.87
N PRO A 69 -9.63 -4.40 -2.72
CA PRO A 69 -8.20 -4.34 -2.52
C PRO A 69 -7.50 -3.77 -3.76
N LYS A 70 -6.55 -2.87 -3.53
CA LYS A 70 -5.72 -2.31 -4.61
C LYS A 70 -4.93 -3.43 -5.26
N ARG A 71 -5.10 -3.60 -6.58
CA ARG A 71 -4.37 -4.59 -7.40
C ARG A 71 -3.02 -4.07 -7.88
N SER A 72 -2.64 -2.85 -7.52
CA SER A 72 -1.41 -2.23 -7.99
C SER A 72 -0.19 -2.81 -7.26
N VAL A 73 0.85 -3.11 -8.03
CA VAL A 73 2.15 -3.47 -7.46
C VAL A 73 2.78 -2.20 -6.90
N ILE A 74 2.98 -2.16 -5.58
CA ILE A 74 3.69 -1.06 -4.93
C ILE A 74 5.11 -1.00 -5.48
N GLN A 75 5.49 0.18 -5.96
CA GLN A 75 6.84 0.49 -6.42
C GLN A 75 7.40 1.62 -5.56
N CYS A 76 8.59 1.41 -5.01
CA CYS A 76 9.28 2.39 -4.20
C CYS A 76 9.76 3.55 -5.08
N THR A 77 9.32 4.77 -4.81
CA THR A 77 9.74 5.95 -5.59
C THR A 77 11.18 6.40 -5.29
N LYS A 78 11.80 5.88 -4.22
CA LYS A 78 13.20 6.14 -3.87
C LYS A 78 14.14 5.22 -4.65
N CYS A 79 13.98 3.90 -4.52
CA CYS A 79 14.91 2.93 -5.13
C CYS A 79 14.35 2.22 -6.38
N GLN A 80 13.16 2.59 -6.85
CA GLN A 80 12.45 2.02 -8.02
C GLN A 80 12.07 0.53 -7.95
N ALA A 81 12.51 -0.20 -6.92
CA ALA A 81 12.17 -1.60 -6.71
C ALA A 81 10.72 -1.80 -6.26
N TYR A 82 10.18 -2.99 -6.50
CA TYR A 82 8.83 -3.35 -6.09
C TYR A 82 8.77 -3.90 -4.65
N GLY A 83 7.57 -3.85 -4.06
CA GLY A 83 7.25 -4.55 -2.80
C GLY A 83 7.24 -3.68 -1.55
N HIS A 84 7.72 -2.44 -1.60
CA HIS A 84 7.74 -1.53 -0.45
C HIS A 84 7.55 -0.07 -0.88
N SER A 85 7.15 0.80 0.06
CA SER A 85 7.01 2.23 -0.17
C SER A 85 8.30 2.99 0.17
N LYS A 86 8.40 4.26 -0.25
CA LYS A 86 9.54 5.13 0.05
C LYS A 86 9.81 5.29 1.55
N ASN A 87 8.76 5.32 2.37
CA ASN A 87 8.88 5.55 3.82
C ASN A 87 9.56 4.38 4.54
N TYR A 88 9.48 3.17 3.99
CA TYR A 88 10.11 1.97 4.51
C TYR A 88 11.33 1.55 3.67
N CYS A 89 11.98 2.49 2.99
CA CYS A 89 13.11 2.22 2.10
C CYS A 89 14.45 2.74 2.65
N HIS A 90 15.31 1.80 3.03
CA HIS A 90 16.67 2.10 3.51
C HIS A 90 17.74 2.15 2.39
N ARG A 91 17.38 1.82 1.14
CA ARG A 91 18.31 1.85 -0.01
C ARG A 91 18.61 3.27 -0.49
N SER A 92 19.74 3.46 -1.17
CA SER A 92 20.08 4.69 -1.89
C SER A 92 19.03 5.02 -2.96
N PRO A 93 18.84 6.32 -3.29
CA PRO A 93 17.94 6.70 -4.36
C PRO A 93 18.45 6.24 -5.72
N LEU A 94 17.53 5.82 -6.58
CA LEU A 94 17.75 5.52 -7.98
C LEU A 94 16.83 6.36 -8.85
N CYS A 95 17.38 6.88 -9.94
CA CYS A 95 16.65 7.70 -10.89
C CYS A 95 15.69 6.84 -11.73
N VAL A 96 14.43 7.26 -11.81
CA VAL A 96 13.38 6.59 -12.60
C VAL A 96 13.66 6.58 -14.11
N LYS A 97 14.52 7.50 -14.60
CA LYS A 97 14.80 7.72 -16.02
C LYS A 97 16.08 7.05 -16.51
N CYS A 98 17.08 6.89 -15.65
CA CYS A 98 18.43 6.59 -16.12
C CYS A 98 19.19 5.53 -15.31
N ASP A 99 18.57 4.93 -14.29
CA ASP A 99 19.23 3.93 -13.43
C ASP A 99 20.43 4.47 -12.62
N GLY A 100 20.70 5.77 -12.68
CA GLY A 100 21.77 6.40 -11.91
C GLY A 100 21.44 6.50 -10.43
N GLN A 101 22.48 6.46 -9.59
CA GLN A 101 22.40 6.53 -8.13
C GLN A 101 22.21 7.97 -7.62
N HIS A 102 21.06 8.55 -7.97
CA HIS A 102 20.63 9.88 -7.58
C HIS A 102 19.10 9.99 -7.56
N SER A 103 18.54 11.09 -7.04
CA SER A 103 17.10 11.32 -7.06
C SER A 103 16.64 11.67 -8.49
N SER A 104 15.37 11.43 -8.81
CA SER A 104 14.88 11.79 -10.16
C SER A 104 14.86 13.31 -10.41
N GLU A 105 14.89 14.11 -9.33
CA GLU A 105 14.94 15.58 -9.34
C GLU A 105 16.34 16.09 -9.73
N SER A 106 17.40 15.44 -9.27
CA SER A 106 18.79 15.82 -9.58
C SER A 106 19.32 15.18 -10.86
N CYS A 107 18.44 14.69 -11.74
CA CYS A 107 18.83 13.97 -12.94
C CYS A 107 19.22 14.93 -14.06
N THR A 108 20.47 14.83 -14.52
CA THR A 108 21.01 15.64 -15.63
C THR A 108 20.73 15.05 -17.02
N LYS A 109 20.11 13.87 -17.09
CA LYS A 109 19.83 13.19 -18.36
C LYS A 109 18.81 14.00 -19.17
N GLN A 110 19.19 14.31 -20.42
CA GLN A 110 18.32 15.04 -21.34
C GLN A 110 17.06 14.24 -21.70
N THR A 111 15.94 14.94 -21.85
CA THR A 111 14.62 14.35 -22.15
C THR A 111 14.60 13.57 -23.48
N ASN A 112 15.48 13.92 -24.42
CA ASN A 112 15.55 13.30 -25.75
C ASN A 112 16.32 11.98 -25.77
N THR A 113 16.96 11.60 -24.66
CA THR A 113 17.71 10.35 -24.59
C THR A 113 16.82 9.21 -24.08
N PRO A 114 16.91 8.00 -24.67
CA PRO A 114 16.03 6.89 -24.30
C PRO A 114 16.22 6.54 -22.82
N PRO A 115 15.14 6.48 -22.01
CA PRO A 115 15.24 6.12 -20.61
C PRO A 115 15.68 4.66 -20.44
N VAL A 116 16.26 4.34 -19.27
CA VAL A 116 16.68 2.99 -18.91
C VAL A 116 15.93 2.57 -17.66
N CYS A 117 15.23 1.44 -17.73
CA CYS A 117 14.44 0.90 -16.64
C CYS A 117 15.36 0.23 -15.61
N THR A 118 15.29 0.63 -14.35
CA THR A 118 16.12 0.04 -13.30
C THR A 118 15.83 -1.45 -13.06
N ASN A 119 14.58 -1.86 -13.31
CA ASN A 119 14.07 -3.20 -12.98
C ASN A 119 14.31 -4.23 -14.09
N CYS A 120 14.18 -3.85 -15.37
CA CYS A 120 14.32 -4.76 -16.51
C CYS A 120 15.41 -4.36 -17.50
N LYS A 121 16.08 -3.22 -17.28
CA LYS A 121 17.10 -2.62 -18.16
C LYS A 121 16.63 -2.28 -19.58
N GLY A 122 15.32 -2.31 -19.83
CA GLY A 122 14.71 -1.93 -21.11
C GLY A 122 14.65 -0.41 -21.34
N SER A 123 14.34 -0.01 -22.58
CA SER A 123 14.27 1.37 -23.06
C SER A 123 12.98 2.10 -22.66
N HIS A 124 12.66 2.13 -21.36
CA HIS A 124 11.52 2.83 -20.78
C HIS A 124 11.86 3.29 -19.35
N THR A 125 11.07 4.20 -18.78
CA THR A 125 11.24 4.63 -17.38
C THR A 125 10.86 3.51 -16.42
N ALA A 126 11.48 3.44 -15.24
CA ALA A 126 11.24 2.37 -14.28
C ALA A 126 9.76 2.26 -13.82
N ASN A 127 8.98 3.34 -13.90
CA ASN A 127 7.56 3.39 -13.55
C ASN A 127 6.60 2.99 -14.69
N TYR A 128 7.12 2.61 -15.86
CA TYR A 128 6.31 2.20 -17.00
C TYR A 128 5.53 0.91 -16.70
N ARG A 129 4.19 0.96 -16.87
CA ARG A 129 3.30 -0.15 -16.51
C ARG A 129 3.33 -1.33 -17.47
N GLY A 130 3.88 -1.15 -18.67
CA GLY A 130 4.15 -2.22 -19.62
C GLY A 130 5.50 -2.93 -19.40
N CYS A 131 6.24 -2.60 -18.34
CA CYS A 131 7.49 -3.30 -18.01
C CYS A 131 7.23 -4.81 -17.78
N PRO A 132 8.02 -5.73 -18.37
CA PRO A 132 7.79 -7.17 -18.22
C PRO A 132 7.86 -7.63 -16.77
N ILE A 133 8.78 -7.08 -15.97
CA ILE A 133 8.89 -7.36 -14.53
C ILE A 133 7.63 -6.89 -13.78
N HIS A 134 7.12 -5.71 -14.11
CA HIS A 134 5.88 -5.19 -13.52
C HIS A 134 4.68 -6.09 -13.84
N LEU A 135 4.52 -6.47 -15.11
CA LEU A 135 3.42 -7.33 -15.58
C LEU A 135 3.48 -8.71 -14.92
N ASN A 136 4.66 -9.31 -14.80
CA ASN A 136 4.83 -10.59 -14.11
C ASN A 136 4.42 -10.50 -12.64
N LEU A 137 4.86 -9.47 -11.91
CA LEU A 137 4.46 -9.24 -10.52
C LEU A 137 2.95 -8.98 -10.35
N GLN A 138 2.32 -8.37 -11.35
CA GLN A 138 0.87 -8.15 -11.35
C GLN A 138 0.09 -9.46 -11.56
N LYS A 139 0.58 -10.34 -12.44
CA LYS A 139 -0.01 -11.67 -12.70
C LYS A 139 0.11 -12.58 -11.49
N THR A 140 1.30 -12.69 -10.88
CA THR A 140 1.52 -13.56 -9.71
C THR A 140 0.63 -13.17 -8.52
N ARG A 141 0.45 -11.87 -8.28
CA ARG A 141 -0.47 -11.36 -7.25
C ARG A 141 -1.95 -11.65 -7.55
N SER A 142 -2.31 -11.78 -8.82
CA SER A 142 -3.67 -12.13 -9.20
C SER A 142 -3.95 -13.63 -8.98
N HIS A 143 -2.96 -14.49 -9.25
CA HIS A 143 -3.08 -15.94 -9.02
C HIS A 143 -3.10 -16.35 -7.55
N ASN A 144 -2.29 -15.72 -6.68
CA ASN A 144 -2.23 -16.04 -5.25
C ASN A 144 -3.52 -15.76 -4.46
N ARG A 145 -4.56 -15.19 -5.08
CA ARG A 145 -5.88 -15.03 -4.46
C ARG A 145 -6.89 -16.12 -4.80
N ASN A 146 -6.64 -16.88 -5.87
CA ASN A 146 -7.50 -18.00 -6.24
C ASN A 146 -7.14 -19.29 -5.47
N ASN A 147 -6.05 -19.28 -4.70
CA ASN A 147 -5.67 -20.37 -3.81
C ASN A 147 -5.19 -19.79 -2.46
N PRO A 148 -6.05 -19.73 -1.42
CA PRO A 148 -5.68 -19.20 -0.10
C PRO A 148 -4.66 -20.06 0.65
N GLU A 149 -4.43 -21.31 0.23
CA GLU A 149 -3.55 -22.28 0.89
C GLU A 149 -2.19 -22.39 0.20
N GLN A 150 -1.34 -21.38 0.36
CA GLN A 150 0.10 -21.57 0.16
C GLN A 150 0.84 -21.07 1.39
N PRO A 151 1.39 -21.96 2.24
CA PRO A 151 2.29 -21.55 3.31
C PRO A 151 3.51 -20.85 2.70
N MET A 152 4.02 -19.83 3.40
CA MET A 152 5.26 -19.12 3.11
C MET A 152 6.48 -20.05 3.26
N ASN A 153 6.58 -21.10 2.45
CA ASN A 153 7.68 -22.05 2.47
C ASN A 153 8.43 -22.01 1.14
N SER A 154 9.17 -20.93 0.93
CA SER A 154 10.45 -20.94 0.17
C SER A 154 11.04 -19.52 0.13
N VAL A 155 11.41 -18.98 1.28
CA VAL A 155 12.58 -18.09 1.31
C VAL A 155 13.78 -19.03 1.28
N PRO A 156 14.71 -18.93 0.32
CA PRO A 156 15.97 -19.65 0.43
C PRO A 156 16.61 -19.19 1.73
N GLN A 157 16.73 -20.12 2.67
CA GLN A 157 17.43 -19.90 3.94
C GLN A 157 18.87 -19.53 3.57
N PHE A 158 19.18 -18.23 3.60
CA PHE A 158 20.57 -17.81 3.63
C PHE A 158 21.14 -18.38 4.93
N GLN A 159 21.91 -19.46 4.81
CA GLN A 159 22.72 -19.97 5.91
C GLN A 159 23.73 -18.87 6.25
N LEU A 160 23.45 -18.10 7.29
CA LEU A 160 24.47 -17.36 8.00
C LEU A 160 25.45 -18.38 8.55
N SER A 161 26.59 -18.55 7.88
CA SER A 161 27.73 -19.28 8.42
C SER A 161 28.10 -18.64 9.75
N GLN A 162 27.99 -19.41 10.83
CA GLN A 162 28.41 -18.99 12.16
C GLN A 162 29.93 -18.83 12.17
N THR A 163 30.40 -17.61 11.94
CA THR A 163 31.80 -17.25 12.20
C THR A 163 31.83 -16.04 13.12
N ASN A 164 32.08 -16.34 14.40
CA ASN A 164 32.68 -15.51 15.45
C ASN A 164 32.43 -13.99 15.38
N PHE A 165 31.38 -13.54 16.09
CA PHE A 165 31.33 -12.16 16.55
C PHE A 165 32.21 -12.03 17.81
N PRO A 166 33.17 -11.08 17.86
CA PRO A 166 33.95 -10.83 19.06
C PRO A 166 33.08 -10.18 20.15
N SER A 167 33.24 -10.64 21.38
CA SER A 167 32.53 -10.13 22.56
C SER A 167 32.89 -8.66 22.80
N ILE A 168 31.88 -7.78 22.86
CA ILE A 168 32.05 -6.39 23.30
C ILE A 168 32.24 -6.39 24.82
N SER A 169 33.43 -6.02 25.29
CA SER A 169 33.71 -5.79 26.71
C SER A 169 32.88 -4.60 27.22
N ARG A 170 32.17 -4.82 28.33
CA ARG A 170 31.35 -3.82 29.01
C ARG A 170 32.27 -2.73 29.61
N ALA A 171 31.94 -1.46 29.38
CA ALA A 171 32.67 -0.34 29.97
C ALA A 171 32.48 -0.31 31.51
N PRO A 172 33.49 0.10 32.30
CA PRO A 172 33.38 0.14 33.76
C PRO A 172 32.49 1.28 34.25
N GLU A 173 31.75 1.01 35.31
CA GLU A 173 30.83 1.93 35.98
C GLU A 173 31.60 3.08 36.66
N ILE A 174 31.18 4.31 36.41
CA ILE A 174 31.75 5.51 37.03
C ILE A 174 31.13 5.63 38.44
N ASN A 175 31.95 5.45 39.45
CA ASN A 175 31.56 5.52 40.85
C ASN A 175 31.46 7.01 41.27
N THR A 176 30.25 7.53 41.47
CA THR A 176 30.04 8.87 42.05
C THR A 176 29.80 8.73 43.55
N ASN A 177 30.86 8.95 44.33
CA ASN A 177 30.77 9.29 45.76
C ASN A 177 31.47 10.63 45.98
N MET A 178 30.68 11.68 46.18
CA MET A 178 30.95 12.79 47.09
C MET A 178 29.67 13.56 47.37
#